data_AF-A0A662PRP6-F1
#
_entry.id   AF-A0A662PRP6-F1
#
_cell.length_a   1.000
_cell.length_b   1.000
_cell.length_c   1.000
_cell.angle_alpha   90.00
_cell.angle_beta   90.00
_cell.angle_gamma   90.00
#
_symmetry.space_group_name_H-M   'P 1'
#
loop_
_entity.id
_entity.type
_entity.pdbx_description
1 polymer ?
#
loop_
_entity_poly.entity_id
_entity_poly.type
_entity_poly.pdbx_seq_one_letter_code
_entity_poly.pdbx_strand_id
1 'polypeptide(L)'
;MKISTWDEARDLGLKEAEKRLGISIEKYWIDSIRLEPRNKGGYWTVRLDLQVRKSLGRKNLIHVSMKINPSTGEITDFHAEER
;
A
#
# COMPACT_ATOMS: atom_id res chain seq x y z
N MET A 1 -13.23 1.59 10.53
CA MET A 1 -12.28 0.53 10.96
C MET A 1 -11.07 1.23 11.54
N LYS A 2 -10.61 0.85 12.74
CA LYS A 2 -9.42 1.47 13.35
C LYS A 2 -8.19 0.65 12.98
N ILE A 3 -7.21 1.27 12.35
CA ILE A 3 -5.92 0.66 11.99
C ILE A 3 -4.92 1.02 13.08
N SER A 4 -4.65 0.07 13.96
CA SER A 4 -3.82 0.27 15.14
C SER A 4 -2.42 -0.33 14.98
N THR A 5 -2.23 -1.21 14.00
CA THR A 5 -0.98 -1.93 13.76
C THR A 5 -0.46 -1.71 12.34
N TRP A 6 0.85 -1.89 12.19
CA TRP A 6 1.50 -1.85 10.88
C TRP A 6 1.04 -3.01 9.97
N ASP A 7 0.68 -4.17 10.53
CA ASP A 7 0.12 -5.31 9.80
C ASP A 7 -1.24 -4.97 9.18
N GLU A 8 -2.14 -4.33 9.95
CA GLU A 8 -3.44 -3.87 9.42
C GLU A 8 -3.27 -2.80 8.33
N ALA A 9 -2.30 -1.90 8.49
CA ALA A 9 -1.99 -0.88 7.49
C ALA A 9 -1.43 -1.51 6.20
N ARG A 10 -0.56 -2.52 6.33
CA ARG A 10 -0.06 -3.32 5.20
C ARG A 10 -1.20 -4.00 4.46
N ASP A 11 -2.06 -4.71 5.18
CA ASP A 11 -3.11 -5.53 4.57
C ASP A 11 -4.14 -4.67 3.84
N LEU A 12 -4.49 -3.51 4.41
CA LEU A 12 -5.32 -2.54 3.72
C LEU A 12 -4.60 -1.96 2.50
N GLY A 13 -3.31 -1.65 2.61
CA GLY A 13 -2.52 -1.12 1.50
C GLY A 13 -2.42 -2.10 0.32
N LEU A 14 -2.21 -3.39 0.58
CA LEU A 14 -2.22 -4.44 -0.44
C LEU A 14 -3.59 -4.52 -1.13
N LYS A 15 -4.67 -4.56 -0.35
CA LYS A 15 -6.04 -4.62 -0.88
C LYS A 15 -6.39 -3.41 -1.74
N GLU A 16 -5.98 -2.22 -1.31
CA GLU A 16 -6.24 -1.01 -2.08
C GLU A 16 -5.40 -0.96 -3.36
N ALA A 17 -4.14 -1.44 -3.31
CA ALA A 17 -3.29 -1.53 -4.50
C ALA A 17 -3.87 -2.49 -5.55
N GLU A 18 -4.32 -3.69 -5.17
CA GLU A 18 -5.00 -4.62 -6.09
C GLU A 18 -6.23 -3.98 -6.72
N LYS A 19 -7.06 -3.32 -5.91
CA LYS A 19 -8.28 -2.65 -6.35
C LYS A 19 -8.00 -1.52 -7.34
N ARG A 20 -7.06 -0.62 -7.03
CA ARG A 20 -6.78 0.57 -7.86
C ARG A 20 -6.03 0.23 -9.14
N LEU A 21 -5.15 -0.76 -9.09
CA LEU A 21 -4.36 -1.17 -10.24
C LEU A 21 -5.09 -2.21 -11.11
N GLY A 22 -6.16 -2.84 -10.59
CA GLY A 22 -6.89 -3.89 -11.32
C GLY A 22 -6.04 -5.13 -11.57
N ILE A 23 -5.16 -5.48 -10.62
CA ILE A 23 -4.20 -6.59 -10.73
C ILE A 23 -4.27 -7.51 -9.52
N SER A 24 -3.72 -8.72 -9.66
CA SER A 24 -3.46 -9.62 -8.55
C SER A 24 -1.98 -9.58 -8.18
N ILE A 25 -1.70 -9.38 -6.89
CA ILE A 25 -0.33 -9.36 -6.35
C ILE A 25 0.12 -10.80 -6.11
N GLU A 26 1.24 -11.22 -6.71
CA GLU A 26 1.82 -12.55 -6.47
C GLU A 26 2.74 -12.57 -5.25
N LYS A 27 3.55 -11.52 -5.09
CA LYS A 27 4.47 -11.32 -3.96
C LYS A 27 4.57 -9.85 -3.65
N TYR A 28 4.94 -9.54 -2.42
CA TYR A 28 5.22 -8.17 -2.00
C TYR A 28 6.44 -8.12 -1.09
N TRP A 29 7.08 -6.96 -1.05
CA TRP A 29 8.11 -6.61 -0.08
C TRP A 29 7.74 -5.27 0.56
N ILE A 30 8.04 -5.17 1.85
CA ILE A 30 7.79 -3.94 2.60
C ILE A 30 9.03 -3.06 2.45
N ASP A 31 8.88 -1.92 1.78
CA ASP A 31 9.90 -0.88 1.77
C ASP A 31 9.85 -0.10 3.10
N SER A 32 8.67 0.42 3.46
CA SER A 32 8.47 1.02 4.78
C SER A 32 7.00 1.12 5.18
N ILE A 33 6.72 0.94 6.47
CA ILE A 33 5.41 1.23 7.08
C ILE A 33 5.65 2.01 8.36
N ARG A 34 5.10 3.22 8.46
CA ARG A 34 5.35 4.10 9.61
C ARG A 34 4.09 4.89 9.96
N LEU A 35 3.81 5.03 11.25
CA LEU A 35 2.78 5.93 11.73
C LEU A 35 3.40 7.32 11.91
N GLU A 36 2.87 8.31 11.20
CA GLU A 36 3.27 9.69 11.36
C GLU A 36 2.83 10.21 12.75
N PRO A 37 3.61 11.09 13.39
CA PRO A 37 3.20 11.69 14.65
C PRO A 37 1.92 12.53 14.46
N ARG A 38 1.09 12.62 15.51
CA ARG A 38 -0.23 13.31 15.43
C ARG A 38 -0.13 14.78 14.99
N ASN A 39 0.95 15.48 15.34
CA ASN A 39 1.17 16.87 14.91
C ASN A 39 1.43 17.02 13.39
N LYS A 40 1.66 15.91 12.68
CA LYS A 40 1.81 15.85 11.22
C LYS A 40 0.60 15.22 10.53
N GLY A 41 -0.53 15.07 11.22
CA GLY A 41 -1.77 14.51 10.70
C GLY A 41 -2.03 13.07 11.16
N GLY A 42 -1.02 12.36 11.64
CA GLY A 42 -1.20 11.05 12.26
C GLY A 42 -1.57 9.92 11.29
N TYR A 43 -1.12 9.98 10.04
CA TYR A 43 -1.41 8.96 9.02
C TYR A 43 -0.43 7.79 9.09
N TRP A 44 -0.87 6.60 8.71
CA TRP A 44 0.06 5.54 8.33
C TRP A 44 0.58 5.80 6.93
N THR A 45 1.88 5.91 6.76
CA THR A 45 2.54 5.93 5.46
C THR A 45 3.01 4.52 5.14
N VAL A 46 2.50 3.96 4.04
CA VAL A 46 2.74 2.58 3.59
C VAL A 46 3.43 2.63 2.24
N ARG A 47 4.59 1.96 2.12
CA ARG A 47 5.35 1.78 0.88
C ARG A 47 5.67 0.32 0.67
N LEU A 48 5.29 -0.20 -0.48
CA LEU A 48 5.41 -1.62 -0.83
C LEU A 48 5.97 -1.76 -2.24
N ASP A 49 6.82 -2.76 -2.43
CA ASP A 49 7.19 -3.24 -3.76
C ASP A 49 6.35 -4.47 -4.08
N LEU A 50 5.66 -4.45 -5.21
CA LEU A 50 4.71 -5.48 -5.62
C LEU A 50 5.23 -6.22 -6.84
N GLN A 51 5.28 -7.55 -6.78
CA GLN A 51 5.42 -8.39 -7.96
C GLN A 51 4.03 -8.81 -8.44
N VAL A 52 3.73 -8.44 -9.68
CA VAL A 52 2.42 -8.67 -10.30
C VAL A 52 2.58 -9.41 -11.62
N ARG A 53 1.59 -10.19 -12.00
CA ARG A 53 1.58 -10.92 -13.27
C ARG A 53 0.78 -10.13 -14.31
N LYS A 54 1.43 -9.71 -15.39
CA LYS A 54 0.72 -9.21 -16.57
C LYS A 54 0.21 -10.39 -17.41
N SER A 55 -0.77 -10.12 -18.29
CA SER A 55 -1.15 -11.04 -19.36
C SER A 55 0.10 -11.46 -20.16
N LEU A 56 0.17 -12.73 -20.55
CA LEU A 56 1.34 -13.39 -21.18
C LEU A 56 2.49 -13.79 -20.24
N GLY A 57 2.30 -13.78 -18.92
CA GLY A 57 3.25 -14.36 -17.96
C GLY A 57 4.50 -13.52 -17.67
N ARG A 58 4.55 -12.28 -18.18
CA ARG A 58 5.58 -11.31 -17.80
C ARG A 58 5.30 -10.82 -16.37
N LYS A 59 6.34 -10.87 -15.55
CA LYS A 59 6.33 -10.32 -14.19
C LYS A 59 6.72 -8.85 -14.25
N ASN A 60 6.01 -8.03 -13.51
CA ASN A 60 6.32 -6.62 -13.35
C ASN A 60 6.55 -6.30 -11.88
N LEU A 61 7.43 -5.33 -11.61
CA LEU A 61 7.62 -4.78 -10.28
C LEU A 61 7.00 -3.39 -10.25
N ILE A 62 6.12 -3.17 -9.28
CA ILE A 62 5.45 -1.88 -9.08
C ILE A 62 5.77 -1.41 -7.67
N HIS A 63 6.36 -0.23 -7.55
CA HIS A 63 6.46 0.45 -6.27
C HIS A 63 5.15 1.19 -6.02
N VAL A 64 4.54 1.00 -4.86
CA VAL A 64 3.36 1.75 -4.42
C VAL A 64 3.64 2.47 -3.12
N SER A 65 3.11 3.68 -3.01
CA SER A 65 3.09 4.44 -1.77
C SER A 65 1.70 5.03 -1.53
N MET A 66 1.29 5.09 -0.27
CA MET A 66 0.01 5.67 0.12
C MET A 66 0.00 6.12 1.57
N LYS A 67 -0.96 6.98 1.90
CA LYS A 67 -1.30 7.34 3.27
C LYS A 67 -2.65 6.78 3.66
N ILE A 68 -2.76 6.33 4.90
CA ILE A 68 -3.96 5.72 5.47
C ILE A 68 -4.35 6.46 6.74
N ASN A 69 -5.57 6.97 6.79
CA ASN A 69 -6.13 7.53 8.02
C ASN A 69 -6.38 6.39 9.03
N PRO A 70 -5.74 6.39 10.22
CA PRO A 70 -5.87 5.26 11.14
C PRO A 70 -7.27 5.09 11.74
N SER A 71 -8.10 6.14 11.72
CA SER A 71 -9.43 6.10 12.33
C SER A 71 -10.51 5.64 11.34
N THR A 72 -10.37 6.02 10.07
CA THR A 72 -11.37 5.75 9.03
C THR A 72 -10.95 4.63 8.08
N GLY A 73 -9.65 4.40 7.89
CA GLY A 73 -9.11 3.56 6.82
C GLY A 73 -9.10 4.24 5.46
N GLU A 74 -9.39 5.54 5.40
CA GLU A 74 -9.37 6.31 4.15
C GLU A 74 -7.94 6.38 3.58
N ILE A 75 -7.83 6.18 2.27
CA ILE A 75 -6.57 6.18 1.54
C ILE A 75 -6.40 7.49 0.78
N THR A 76 -5.33 8.21 1.10
CA THR A 76 -4.89 9.44 0.42
C THR A 76 -3.49 9.26 -0.16
N ASP A 77 -3.06 10.21 -1.00
CA ASP A 77 -1.69 10.25 -1.57
C ASP A 77 -1.24 8.92 -2.19
N PHE A 78 -2.13 8.21 -2.89
CA PHE A 78 -1.80 6.95 -3.55
C PHE A 78 -0.97 7.22 -4.82
N HIS A 79 0.22 6.64 -4.87
CA HIS A 79 1.10 6.66 -6.03
C HIS A 79 1.56 5.25 -6.37
N ALA A 80 1.68 4.97 -7.66
CA ALA A 80 2.19 3.72 -8.19
C ALA A 80 3.09 3.98 -9.39
N GLU A 81 4.25 3.33 -9.44
CA GLU A 81 5.22 3.45 -10.52
C GLU A 81 5.85 2.09 -10.84
N GLU A 82 6.12 1.84 -12.12
CA GLU A 82 6.90 0.66 -12.52
C GLU A 82 8.38 0.87 -12.13
N ARG A 83 9.01 -0.19 -11.61
CA ARG A 83 10.43 -0.18 -11.22
C ARG A 83 11.34 -0.70 -12.32
#